data_AF-A0A0J6SLJ9-F1
#
_entry.id   AF-A0A0J6SLJ9-F1
#
_cell.length_a   1.000
_cell.length_b   1.000
_cell.length_c   1.000
_cell.angle_alpha   90.00
_cell.angle_beta   90.00
_cell.angle_gamma   90.00
#
_symmetry.space_group_name_H-M   'P 1'
#
loop_
_entity.id
_entity.type
_entity.pdbx_description
1 polymer ?
#
loop_
_entity_poly.entity_id
_entity_poly.type
_entity_poly.pdbx_seq_one_letter_code
_entity_poly.pdbx_strand_id
1 'polypeptide(L)' 'MANHPNRSRGPYTAELSGASWARGPQLECGTIREARAWAEEYGTTADRCTITDKTGSVVAIHARDTSGDGTRWYRAAV' A
#
# COMPACT_ATOMS: atom_id res chain seq x y z
N MET A 1 -1.07 14.80 26.95
CA MET A 1 -1.06 13.61 26.06
C MET A 1 -1.98 13.89 24.88
N ALA A 2 -1.47 13.82 23.65
CA ALA A 2 -2.22 14.21 22.45
C ALA A 2 -3.35 13.21 22.14
N ASN A 3 -4.58 13.71 22.23
CA ASN A 3 -5.82 13.08 21.81
C ASN A 3 -5.83 12.97 20.27
N HIS A 4 -5.40 11.84 19.71
CA HIS A 4 -5.60 11.52 18.28
C HIS A 4 -6.72 10.49 18.11
N PRO A 5 -7.98 10.92 17.89
CA PRO A 5 -9.10 10.03 17.65
C PRO A 5 -9.12 9.60 16.17
N ASN A 6 -8.19 8.72 15.74
CA ASN A 6 -8.38 7.95 14.50
C ASN A 6 -7.44 6.72 14.38
N ARG A 7 -7.19 5.99 15.47
CA ARG A 7 -6.29 4.82 15.49
C ARG A 7 -7.00 3.46 15.44
N SER A 8 -8.31 3.41 15.16
CA SER A 8 -9.14 2.19 15.33
C SER A 8 -9.73 1.60 14.05
N ARG A 9 -9.25 1.99 12.86
CA ARG A 9 -9.55 1.26 11.61
C ARG A 9 -8.54 0.12 11.43
N GLY A 10 -8.71 -0.98 12.16
CA GLY A 10 -8.01 -2.24 11.83
C GLY A 10 -8.81 -3.07 10.82
N PRO A 11 -8.29 -4.25 10.41
CA PRO A 11 -7.03 -4.41 9.68
C PRO A 11 -7.12 -3.76 8.28
N TYR A 12 -5.97 -3.36 7.73
CA TYR A 12 -5.86 -2.93 6.34
C TYR A 12 -5.35 -4.08 5.50
N THR A 13 -5.85 -4.21 4.27
CA THR A 13 -5.34 -5.16 3.29
C THR A 13 -4.55 -4.39 2.24
N ALA A 14 -3.26 -4.68 2.15
CA ALA A 14 -2.39 -4.19 1.10
C ALA A 14 -2.35 -5.23 -0.03
N GLU A 15 -2.78 -4.88 -1.22
CA GLU A 15 -2.68 -5.70 -2.43
C GLU A 15 -1.64 -5.08 -3.35
N LEU A 16 -0.64 -5.88 -3.75
CA LEU A 16 0.25 -5.45 -4.82
C LEU A 16 -0.36 -5.75 -6.19
N SER A 17 0.02 -4.96 -7.17
CA SER A 17 -0.21 -5.20 -8.60
C SER A 17 1.04 -4.80 -9.38
N GLY A 18 1.35 -5.52 -10.45
CA GLY A 18 2.49 -5.25 -11.31
C GLY A 18 2.11 -5.20 -12.79
N ALA A 19 3.00 -4.71 -13.63
CA ALA A 19 2.83 -4.70 -15.08
C ALA A 19 2.64 -6.13 -15.64
N SER A 20 3.28 -7.11 -14.99
CA SER A 20 3.24 -8.51 -15.40
C SER A 20 2.10 -9.32 -14.74
N TRP A 21 1.35 -8.73 -13.80
CA TRP A 21 0.30 -9.43 -13.05
C TRP A 21 -0.73 -8.43 -12.50
N ALA A 22 -2.00 -8.61 -12.91
CA ALA A 22 -3.10 -7.71 -12.56
C ALA A 22 -3.37 -7.65 -11.03
N ARG A 23 -3.17 -8.77 -10.33
CA ARG A 23 -3.28 -8.89 -8.87
C ARG A 23 -2.20 -9.85 -8.40
N GLY A 24 -1.52 -9.53 -7.31
CA GLY A 24 -0.52 -10.43 -6.74
C GLY A 24 -0.74 -10.62 -5.26
N PRO A 25 0.35 -10.72 -4.47
CA PRO A 25 0.22 -11.04 -3.07
C PRO A 25 -0.54 -9.95 -2.33
N GLN A 26 -1.21 -10.37 -1.27
CA GLN A 26 -1.93 -9.52 -0.33
C GLN A 26 -1.32 -9.67 1.05
N LEU A 27 -1.24 -8.58 1.80
CA LEU A 27 -0.78 -8.56 3.19
C LEU A 27 -1.82 -7.85 4.06
N GLU A 28 -2.22 -8.49 5.15
CA GLU A 28 -2.99 -7.84 6.21
C GLU A 28 -2.03 -7.13 7.16
N CYS A 29 -2.26 -5.84 7.38
CA CYS A 29 -1.40 -5.01 8.21
C CYS A 29 -2.22 -4.09 9.12
N GLY A 30 -1.62 -3.71 10.25
CA GLY A 30 -2.27 -2.82 11.21
C GLY A 30 -2.27 -1.35 10.76
N THR A 31 -1.35 -0.99 9.85
CA THR A 31 -1.13 0.39 9.42
C THR A 31 -0.77 0.53 7.95
N ILE A 32 -1.15 1.67 7.35
CA ILE A 32 -0.73 2.09 6.00
C ILE A 32 0.81 2.14 5.87
N ARG A 33 1.51 2.44 6.97
CA ARG A 33 2.98 2.53 6.97
C ARG A 33 3.64 1.16 6.82
N GLU A 34 3.07 0.13 7.45
CA GLU A 34 3.51 -1.27 7.25
C GLU A 34 3.22 -1.76 5.84
N ALA A 35 2.01 -1.47 5.31
CA ALA A 35 1.67 -1.78 3.92
C ALA A 35 2.69 -1.21 2.93
N ARG A 36 3.11 0.04 3.14
CA ARG A 36 4.13 0.70 2.33
C ARG A 36 5.50 0.03 2.48
N ALA A 37 5.95 -0.23 3.72
CA ALA A 37 7.24 -0.85 3.96
C ALA A 37 7.32 -2.22 3.25
N TRP A 38 6.26 -3.00 3.33
CA TRP A 38 6.14 -4.26 2.62
C TRP A 38 6.17 -4.11 1.09
N ALA A 39 5.50 -3.10 0.52
CA ALA A 39 5.61 -2.79 -0.90
C ALA A 39 7.05 -2.39 -1.31
N GLU A 40 7.75 -1.67 -0.44
CA GLU A 40 9.15 -1.29 -0.63
C GLU A 40 10.09 -2.53 -0.60
N GLU A 41 9.79 -3.55 0.21
CA GLU A 41 10.53 -4.84 0.21
C GLU A 41 10.38 -5.62 -1.10
N TYR A 42 9.23 -5.51 -1.77
CA TYR A 42 9.03 -6.09 -3.10
C TYR A 42 9.81 -5.36 -4.21
N GLY A 43 10.30 -4.15 -3.94
CA GLY A 43 11.15 -3.39 -4.84
C GLY A 43 10.52 -3.18 -6.23
N THR A 44 11.25 -3.56 -7.28
CA THR A 44 10.83 -3.37 -8.68
C THR A 44 9.95 -4.49 -9.24
N THR A 45 9.44 -5.39 -8.40
CA THR A 45 8.57 -6.48 -8.88
C THR A 45 7.09 -6.06 -8.95
N ALA A 46 6.70 -5.07 -8.16
CA ALA A 46 5.35 -4.50 -8.15
C ALA A 46 5.38 -3.04 -8.65
N ASP A 47 4.23 -2.57 -9.15
CA ASP A 47 4.03 -1.23 -9.69
C ASP A 47 3.02 -0.42 -8.87
N ARG A 48 2.08 -1.09 -8.21
CA ARG A 48 1.08 -0.48 -7.32
C ARG A 48 0.87 -1.31 -6.07
N CYS A 49 0.56 -0.63 -4.99
CA CYS A 49 0.13 -1.17 -3.71
C CYS A 49 -1.17 -0.47 -3.35
N THR A 50 -2.28 -1.19 -3.45
CA THR A 50 -3.61 -0.71 -3.11
C THR A 50 -3.90 -1.11 -1.67
N ILE A 51 -4.25 -0.14 -0.82
CA ILE A 51 -4.55 -0.38 0.58
C ILE A 51 -6.05 -0.18 0.76
N THR A 52 -6.74 -1.25 1.13
CA THR A 52 -8.15 -1.26 1.46
C THR A 52 -8.36 -1.39 2.95
N ASP A 53 -9.45 -0.81 3.46
CA ASP A 53 -9.92 -1.09 4.81
C ASP A 53 -10.80 -2.35 4.84
N LYS A 54 -11.18 -2.79 6.05
CA LYS A 54 -12.07 -3.94 6.28
C LYS A 54 -13.43 -3.91 5.56
N THR A 55 -13.88 -2.75 5.07
CA THR A 55 -15.12 -2.61 4.29
C THR A 55 -14.88 -2.83 2.79
N GLY A 56 -13.63 -3.02 2.37
CA GLY A 56 -13.21 -3.08 0.97
C GLY A 56 -12.99 -1.72 0.34
N SER A 57 -13.09 -0.63 1.11
CA SER A 57 -12.88 0.73 0.60
C SER A 57 -11.39 1.03 0.47
N VAL A 58 -10.96 1.54 -0.69
CA VAL A 58 -9.57 1.96 -0.89
C VAL A 58 -9.30 3.22 -0.06
N VAL A 59 -8.33 3.14 0.85
CA VAL A 59 -7.94 4.26 1.72
C VAL A 59 -6.65 4.92 1.27
N ALA A 60 -5.82 4.18 0.54
CA ALA A 60 -4.58 4.68 -0.04
C ALA A 60 -4.15 3.82 -1.22
N ILE A 61 -3.51 4.45 -2.20
CA ILE A 61 -2.79 3.75 -3.26
C ILE A 61 -1.36 4.28 -3.24
N HIS A 62 -0.39 3.38 -3.26
CA HIS A 62 1.00 3.72 -3.49
C HIS A 62 1.40 3.21 -4.87
N ALA A 63 1.95 4.09 -5.71
CA ALA A 63 2.50 3.71 -7.00
C ALA A 63 4.02 3.78 -6.92
N ARG A 64 4.68 2.79 -7.52
CA ARG A 64 6.10 2.85 -7.78
C ARG A 64 6.38 3.96 -8.80
N ASP A 65 7.43 4.71 -8.56
CA ASP A 65 7.97 5.61 -9.57
C ASP A 65 8.81 4.82 -10.57
N THR A 66 8.23 4.66 -11.75
CA THR A 66 8.88 4.03 -12.90
C THR A 66 9.76 4.99 -13.68
N SER A 67 9.75 6.29 -13.36
CA SER A 67 10.60 7.29 -14.01
C SER A 67 11.99 7.45 -13.36
N GLY A 68 12.17 6.91 -12.14
CA GLY A 68 13.46 6.86 -11.43
C GLY A 68 14.01 5.43 -11.31
N ASP A 69 14.80 5.15 -10.26
CA ASP A 69 15.40 3.83 -9.99
C ASP A 69 14.40 2.70 -9.66
N GLY A 70 13.09 2.95 -9.72
CA GLY A 70 12.06 1.95 -9.39
C GLY A 70 11.98 1.58 -7.91
N THR A 71 12.78 2.18 -7.04
CA THR A 71 12.85 1.87 -5.61
C THR A 71 11.97 2.78 -4.75
N ARG A 72 11.48 3.89 -5.31
CA ARG A 72 10.66 4.86 -4.58
C ARG A 72 9.18 4.67 -4.85
N TRP A 73 8.41 4.71 -3.77
CA TRP A 73 6.96 4.57 -3.80
C TRP A 73 6.29 5.87 -3.34
N TYR A 74 5.34 6.34 -4.12
CA TYR A 74 4.64 7.61 -3.92
C TYR A 74 3.16 7.35 -3.68
N ARG A 75 2.53 8.18 -2.85
CA ARG A 75 1.08 8.11 -2.66
C ARG A 75 0.39 8.60 -3.95
N ALA A 76 -0.34 7.71 -4.60
CA ALA A 76 -1.23 8.05 -5.70
C ALA A 76 -2.58 8.53 -5.15
N ALA A 77 -3.27 9.38 -5.92
CA ALA A 77 -4.65 9.75 -5.62
C ALA A 77 -5.55 8.52 -5.70
N VAL A 78 -6.48 8.42 -4.75
CA VAL A 78 -7.56 7.42 -4.73
C VAL A 78 -8.72 7.95 -5.55
#